data_AF-A0A7J0E741-F1
#
_entry.id   AF-A0A7J0E741-F1
#
_cell.length_a   1.000
_cell.length_b   1.000
_cell.length_c   1.000
_cell.angle_alpha   90.00
_cell.angle_beta   90.00
_cell.angle_gamma   90.00
#
_symmetry.space_group_name_H-M   'P 1'
#
loop_
_entity.id
_entity.type
_entity.pdbx_description
1 polymer ?
#
loop_
_entity_poly.entity_id
_entity_poly.type
_entity_poly.pdbx_seq_one_letter_code
_entity_poly.pdbx_strand_id
1 'polypeptide(L)'
;MECPSNGGMLYHEVQESKLCAVHCVNTVLQGPFFSEFDLAALASDLDRKERQMMLEGGHDFAPEESHNVSLDGDFSIQVWSYTVFSFSFRVYVFRLSLETETRIR
;
A
#
# COMPACT_ATOMS: atom_id res chain seq x y z
N MET A 1 20.67 31.27 -10.30
CA MET A 1 19.87 30.29 -11.06
C MET A 1 18.67 29.97 -10.21
N GLU A 2 17.57 30.66 -10.48
CA GLU A 2 16.32 30.42 -9.77
C GLU A 2 15.70 29.17 -10.38
N CYS A 3 15.47 28.15 -9.55
CA CYS A 3 14.65 27.01 -9.93
C CYS A 3 13.28 27.55 -10.34
N PRO A 4 12.73 27.18 -11.51
CA PRO A 4 11.37 27.55 -11.83
C PRO A 4 10.47 26.90 -10.77
N SER A 5 9.96 27.73 -9.87
CA SER A 5 8.79 27.44 -9.04
C SER A 5 7.69 27.02 -10.01
N ASN A 6 7.43 25.72 -10.12
CA ASN A 6 6.28 25.17 -10.83
C ASN A 6 5.00 25.56 -10.06
N GLY A 7 4.64 26.84 -10.08
CA GLY A 7 3.42 27.49 -9.58
C GLY A 7 2.45 26.67 -8.73
N GLY A 8 2.89 26.03 -7.65
CA GLY A 8 2.04 25.30 -6.71
C GLY A 8 1.09 24.25 -7.31
N MET A 9 1.40 23.65 -8.47
CA MET A 9 0.54 22.60 -9.03
C MET A 9 0.76 21.28 -8.30
N LEU A 10 -0.26 20.88 -7.53
CA LEU A 10 -0.33 19.60 -6.84
C LEU A 10 -0.61 18.49 -7.85
N TYR A 11 0.20 17.44 -7.86
CA TYR A 11 -0.09 16.24 -8.62
C TYR A 11 -1.28 15.52 -7.98
N HIS A 12 -2.35 15.35 -8.75
CA HIS A 12 -3.53 14.58 -8.38
C HIS A 12 -3.91 13.69 -9.56
N GLU A 13 -3.97 12.40 -9.31
CA GLU A 13 -4.59 11.46 -10.25
C GLU A 13 -5.99 11.09 -9.76
N VAL A 14 -6.96 11.19 -10.68
CA VAL A 14 -8.33 10.81 -10.42
C VAL A 14 -8.38 9.30 -10.31
N GLN A 15 -8.97 8.80 -9.22
CA GLN A 15 -9.16 7.36 -9.07
C GLN A 15 -10.16 6.87 -10.11
N GLU A 16 -9.68 6.04 -11.03
CA GLU A 16 -10.51 5.27 -11.95
C GLU A 16 -10.59 3.84 -11.42
N SER A 17 -11.80 3.28 -11.34
CA SER A 17 -12.07 1.92 -10.81
C SER A 17 -11.65 1.72 -9.33
N LYS A 18 -11.43 0.46 -8.91
CA LYS A 18 -11.08 0.07 -7.53
C LYS A 18 -9.56 0.07 -7.26
N LEU A 19 -8.77 0.77 -8.08
CA LEU A 19 -7.30 0.83 -7.96
C LEU A 19 -6.80 1.89 -6.96
N CYS A 20 -7.47 2.04 -5.83
CA CYS A 20 -7.21 3.11 -4.86
C CYS A 20 -5.75 3.11 -4.35
N ALA A 21 -5.13 1.93 -4.25
CA ALA A 21 -3.75 1.81 -3.78
C ALA A 21 -2.74 2.45 -4.73
N VAL A 22 -2.92 2.27 -6.06
CA VAL A 22 -2.06 2.88 -7.10
C VAL A 22 -2.16 4.41 -6.98
N HIS A 23 -3.40 4.91 -6.97
CA HIS A 23 -3.68 6.34 -6.93
C HIS A 23 -3.22 7.03 -5.65
N CYS A 24 -3.31 6.33 -4.53
CA CYS A 24 -2.82 6.85 -3.26
C CYS A 24 -1.29 6.96 -3.24
N VAL A 25 -0.54 5.95 -3.70
CA VAL A 25 0.94 6.02 -3.73
C VAL A 25 1.43 7.12 -4.67
N ASN A 26 0.90 7.18 -5.88
CA ASN A 26 1.32 8.18 -6.86
C ASN A 26 0.99 9.60 -6.40
N THR A 27 -0.16 9.79 -5.75
CA THR A 27 -0.50 11.08 -5.13
C THR A 27 0.46 11.42 -4.00
N VAL A 28 0.83 10.48 -3.12
CA VAL A 28 1.80 10.73 -2.03
C VAL A 28 3.19 11.08 -2.59
N LEU A 29 3.64 10.39 -3.64
CA LEU A 29 4.93 10.64 -4.28
C LEU A 29 4.91 11.83 -5.24
N GLN A 30 3.74 12.43 -5.47
CA GLN A 30 3.52 13.55 -6.38
C GLN A 30 3.97 13.26 -7.82
N GLY A 31 3.66 12.06 -8.32
CA GLY A 31 3.90 11.67 -9.72
C GLY A 31 3.44 10.24 -10.04
N PRO A 32 3.35 9.87 -11.33
CA PRO A 32 2.91 8.55 -11.79
C PRO A 32 4.06 7.54 -11.72
N PHE A 33 4.44 7.11 -10.52
CA PHE A 33 5.55 6.17 -10.33
C PHE A 33 5.17 4.71 -10.50
N PHE A 34 3.90 4.38 -10.26
CA PHE A 34 3.40 3.01 -10.29
C PHE A 34 2.16 2.85 -11.14
N SER A 35 2.08 1.73 -11.84
CA SER A 35 0.88 1.24 -12.51
C SER A 35 0.21 0.11 -11.74
N GLU A 36 -1.00 -0.27 -12.16
CA GLU A 36 -1.70 -1.47 -11.65
C GLU A 36 -0.83 -2.72 -11.75
N PHE A 37 -0.16 -2.92 -12.89
CA PHE A 37 0.69 -4.09 -13.12
C PHE A 37 1.88 -4.14 -12.15
N ASP A 38 2.46 -2.98 -11.82
CA ASP A 38 3.60 -2.90 -10.90
C ASP A 38 3.19 -3.31 -9.49
N LEU A 39 2.05 -2.82 -9.00
CA LEU A 39 1.52 -3.20 -7.68
C LEU A 39 1.05 -4.66 -7.65
N ALA A 40 0.45 -5.17 -8.73
CA ALA A 40 0.03 -6.56 -8.82
C ALA A 40 1.23 -7.53 -8.83
N ALA A 41 2.31 -7.18 -9.53
CA ALA A 41 3.55 -7.95 -9.48
C ALA A 41 4.13 -8.00 -8.07
N LEU A 42 4.14 -6.86 -7.38
CA LEU A 42 4.60 -6.78 -5.99
C LEU A 42 3.72 -7.61 -5.05
N ALA A 43 2.39 -7.56 -5.21
CA ALA A 43 1.45 -8.38 -4.44
C ALA A 43 1.73 -9.88 -4.63
N SER A 44 1.91 -10.32 -5.88
CA SER A 44 2.24 -11.71 -6.19
C SER A 44 3.58 -12.16 -5.58
N ASP A 45 4.56 -11.26 -5.52
CA ASP A 45 5.85 -11.54 -4.86
C ASP A 45 5.70 -11.68 -3.35
N LEU A 46 4.79 -10.92 -2.73
CA LEU A 46 4.46 -11.06 -1.31
C LEU A 46 3.74 -12.38 -1.04
N ASP A 47 2.75 -12.75 -1.85
CA ASP A 47 2.05 -14.03 -1.72
C ASP A 47 3.05 -15.21 -1.77
N ARG A 48 4.04 -15.13 -2.67
CA ARG A 48 5.09 -16.15 -2.78
C ARG A 48 5.98 -16.21 -1.54
N LYS A 49 6.39 -15.06 -0.99
CA LYS A 49 7.20 -15.00 0.24
C LYS A 49 6.42 -15.54 1.44
N GLU A 50 5.15 -15.16 1.57
CA GLU A 50 4.28 -15.62 2.66
C GLU A 50 4.08 -17.13 2.59
N ARG A 51 3.81 -17.69 1.40
CA ARG A 51 3.74 -19.15 1.19
C ARG A 51 5.04 -19.86 1.56
N GLN A 52 6.19 -19.31 1.18
CA GLN A 52 7.48 -19.89 1.53
C GLN A 52 7.70 -19.93 3.05
N MET A 53 7.42 -18.82 3.75
CA MET A 53 7.55 -18.74 5.21
C MET A 53 6.64 -19.75 5.93
N MET A 54 5.43 -19.99 5.40
CA MET A 54 4.49 -20.96 5.95
C MET A 54 4.97 -22.41 5.79
N LEU A 55 5.58 -22.73 4.64
CA LEU A 55 6.20 -24.04 4.38
C LEU A 55 7.40 -24.28 5.31
N GLU A 56 8.23 -23.27 5.53
CA GLU A 56 9.38 -23.34 6.45
C GLU A 56 8.95 -23.48 7.92
N GLY A 57 7.76 -22.96 8.28
CA GLY A 57 7.18 -23.04 9.62
C GLY A 57 6.58 -24.40 10.00
N GLY A 58 6.55 -25.39 9.09
CA GLY A 58 6.13 -26.76 9.39
C GLY A 58 4.64 -26.93 9.73
N HIS A 59 3.80 -25.93 9.42
CA HIS A 59 2.37 -26.04 9.58
C HIS A 59 1.71 -26.57 8.30
N ASP A 60 0.95 -27.67 8.40
CA ASP A 60 -0.02 -28.12 7.40
C ASP A 60 -1.22 -27.15 7.39
N PHE A 61 -0.99 -25.91 6.97
CA PHE A 61 -2.08 -25.00 6.66
C PHE A 61 -2.69 -25.44 5.33
N ALA A 62 -3.95 -25.91 5.38
CA ALA A 62 -4.77 -25.92 4.18
C ALA A 62 -4.78 -24.47 3.65
N PRO A 63 -4.32 -24.23 2.41
CA PRO A 63 -4.23 -22.87 1.90
C PRO A 63 -5.66 -22.38 1.68
N GLU A 64 -6.21 -21.63 2.64
CA GLU A 64 -7.11 -20.57 2.21
C GLU A 64 -6.26 -19.67 1.32
N GLU A 65 -6.69 -19.52 0.08
CA GLU A 65 -5.98 -18.77 -0.96
C GLU A 65 -6.05 -17.27 -0.63
N SER A 66 -5.30 -16.85 0.38
CA SER A 66 -5.13 -15.44 0.71
C SER A 66 -4.24 -14.82 -0.37
N HIS A 67 -4.77 -13.78 -0.99
CA HIS A 67 -4.07 -13.01 -2.02
C HIS A 67 -3.91 -11.57 -1.56
N ASN A 68 -2.73 -11.02 -1.78
CA ASN A 68 -2.42 -9.62 -1.49
C ASN A 68 -3.07 -8.64 -2.49
N VAL A 69 -3.66 -9.15 -3.58
CA VAL A 69 -4.46 -8.41 -4.55
C VAL A 69 -5.71 -9.21 -4.94
N SER A 70 -6.88 -8.55 -4.95
CA SER A 70 -8.15 -9.12 -5.45
C SER A 70 -8.28 -8.93 -6.96
N LEU A 71 -9.07 -9.79 -7.63
CA LEU A 71 -9.46 -9.61 -9.04
C LEU A 71 -10.22 -8.29 -9.28
N ASP A 72 -10.80 -7.74 -8.22
CA ASP A 72 -11.48 -6.45 -8.21
C ASP A 72 -10.51 -5.25 -8.12
N GLY A 73 -9.21 -5.46 -7.85
CA GLY A 73 -8.22 -4.39 -7.71
C GLY A 73 -7.97 -3.90 -6.27
N ASP A 74 -8.49 -4.60 -5.27
CA ASP A 74 -8.22 -4.30 -3.85
C ASP A 74 -6.83 -4.83 -3.45
N PHE A 75 -5.96 -3.96 -2.93
CA PHE A 75 -4.60 -4.32 -2.50
C PHE A 75 -4.47 -4.32 -0.97
N SER A 76 -3.66 -5.24 -0.45
CA SER A 76 -3.32 -5.28 0.97
C SER A 76 -2.40 -4.12 1.39
N ILE A 77 -2.43 -3.76 2.68
CA ILE A 77 -1.54 -2.72 3.23
C ILE A 77 -0.06 -3.13 3.19
N GLN A 78 0.22 -4.43 3.16
CA GLN A 78 1.59 -4.92 3.06
C GLN A 78 2.19 -4.52 1.71
N VAL A 79 1.45 -4.65 0.60
CA VAL A 79 1.87 -4.20 -0.74
C VAL A 79 2.39 -2.76 -0.67
N TRP A 80 1.59 -1.89 -0.05
CA TRP A 80 1.92 -0.47 0.18
C TRP A 80 3.26 -0.26 0.89
N SER A 81 3.52 -1.05 1.94
CA SER A 81 4.74 -0.93 2.73
C SER A 81 5.99 -1.27 1.93
N TYR A 82 5.91 -2.28 1.06
CA TYR A 82 7.01 -2.66 0.17
C TYR A 82 7.17 -1.70 -1.02
N THR A 83 6.08 -1.13 -1.54
CA THR A 83 6.10 -0.15 -2.63
C THR A 83 6.95 1.06 -2.27
N VAL A 84 6.64 1.69 -1.12
CA VAL A 84 7.30 2.94 -0.71
C VAL A 84 8.69 2.71 -0.10
N PHE A 85 8.99 1.48 0.34
CA PHE A 85 10.31 1.11 0.85
C PHE A 85 11.41 1.31 -0.20
N SER A 86 11.12 1.07 -1.49
CA SER A 86 12.07 1.31 -2.60
C SER A 86 12.49 2.77 -2.72
N PHE A 87 11.67 3.70 -2.21
CA PHE A 87 11.94 5.13 -2.18
C PHE A 87 12.50 5.59 -0.82
N SER A 88 12.94 4.66 0.03
CA SER A 88 13.43 4.92 1.40
C SER A 88 12.38 5.56 2.33
N PHE A 89 11.10 5.44 1.99
CA PHE A 89 9.99 5.78 2.88
C PHE A 89 9.59 4.57 3.74
N ARG A 90 8.96 4.84 4.88
CA ARG A 90 8.44 3.80 5.77
C ARG A 90 7.01 4.13 6.17
N VAL A 91 6.13 3.14 6.06
CA VAL A 91 4.75 3.23 6.52
C VAL A 91 4.73 3.01 8.03
N TYR A 92 4.00 3.86 8.76
CA TYR A 92 3.73 3.70 10.18
C TYR A 92 2.23 3.65 10.41
N VAL A 93 1.77 2.64 11.15
CA VAL A 93 0.37 2.51 11.52
C VAL A 93 0.11 3.40 12.74
N PHE A 94 -0.70 4.44 12.55
CA PHE A 94 -1.17 5.27 13.64
C PHE A 94 -2.58 4.82 14.05
N ARG A 95 -2.71 4.25 15.26
CA ARG A 95 -4.01 3.93 15.84
C ARG A 95 -4.46 5.08 16.71
N LEU A 96 -5.60 5.69 16.38
CA LEU A 96 -6.27 6.65 17.26
C LEU A 96 -6.76 5.92 18.51
N SER A 97 -6.16 6.21 19.68
CA SER A 97 -6.73 5.80 20.98
C SER A 97 -7.93 6.71 21.25
N LEU A 98 -9.14 6.15 21.21
CA LEU A 98 -10.33 6.86 21.72
C LEU A 98 -10.30 6.82 23.25
N GLU A 99 -9.47 7.65 23.87
CA GLU A 99 -9.48 7.88 25.32
C GLU A 99 -9.92 9.32 25.62
N THR A 100 -11.18 9.65 25.33
CA THR A 100 -11.92 10.70 26.05
C THR A 100 -13.43 10.52 25.86
N GLU A 101 -14.15 9.94 26.83
CA GLU A 101 -15.47 10.39 27.30
C GLU A 101 -16.09 9.47 28.38
N THR A 102 -15.56 9.50 29.62
CA THR A 102 -16.36 9.29 30.83
C THR A 102 -15.72 10.02 32.02
N ARG A 103 -15.83 11.35 32.07
CA ARG A 103 -15.76 12.09 33.35
C ARG A 103 -16.39 13.48 33.25
N ILE A 104 -17.71 13.52 33.13
CA ILE A 104 -18.51 14.62 33.69
C ILE A 104 -19.13 14.07 34.98
N ARG A 105 -18.51 14.37 36.12
CA ARG A 105 -19.14 14.53 37.44
C ARG A 105 -18.23 15.38 38.31
#